data_AF-R5JCL7-F1
#
_entry.id   AF-R5JCL7-F1
#
_cell.length_a   1.000
_cell.length_b   1.000
_cell.length_c   1.000
_cell.angle_alpha   90.00
_cell.angle_beta   90.00
_cell.angle_gamma   90.00
#
_symmetry.space_group_name_H-M   'P 1'
#
loop_
_entity.id
_entity.type
_entity.pdbx_description
1 polymer ?
#
loop_
_entity_poly.entity_id
_entity_poly.type
_entity_poly.pdbx_seq_one_letter_code
_entity_poly.pdbx_strand_id
1 'polypeptide(L)'
;MRIYLRTTPNDVIVPFDYQQKIVGTIHKWLGNNEIHDKISLYSFSWLLGGNMIVDKGYNFSKGATLFISFYENKYLKVLIDTILSDPKMFCGLSVKEVTFEREPAFTEEPAFFRLATPIFIKRLIEENGKKEQKFYFYDDRESNDLITETLKHKMREAGLPDDDTLKVEFDLSYMNKKKKLVTIHGIKNKASMCPVIIHGRPESKLFAWTVGLGNGTGISLGAVI
;
A
#
# COMPACT_ATOMS: atom_id res chain seq x y z
N MET A 1 4.62 -8.42 9.73
CA MET A 1 5.96 -7.80 9.86
C MET A 1 6.19 -6.73 8.78
N ARG A 2 6.89 -5.66 9.13
CA ARG A 2 7.24 -4.55 8.23
C ARG A 2 8.74 -4.22 8.35
N ILE A 3 9.35 -3.89 7.22
CA ILE A 3 10.69 -3.31 7.16
C ILE A 3 10.65 -1.93 6.53
N TYR A 4 11.56 -1.07 6.96
CA TYR A 4 11.94 0.13 6.22
C TYR A 4 13.21 -0.11 5.45
N LEU A 5 13.23 0.42 4.23
CA LEU A 5 14.38 0.50 3.37
C LEU A 5 14.81 1.96 3.28
N ARG A 6 16.11 2.21 3.44
CA ARG A 6 16.73 3.48 3.03
C ARG A 6 17.61 3.22 1.83
N THR A 7 17.63 4.16 0.91
CA THR A 7 18.40 4.02 -0.34
C THR A 7 19.59 5.00 -0.40
N THR A 8 20.50 4.74 -1.33
CA THR A 8 21.39 5.74 -1.90
C THR A 8 20.59 6.76 -2.73
N PRO A 9 21.19 7.91 -3.08
CA PRO A 9 20.60 8.84 -4.05
C PRO A 9 20.34 8.19 -5.41
N ASN A 10 19.38 8.75 -6.15
CA ASN A 10 19.15 8.40 -7.56
C ASN A 10 20.21 9.06 -8.45
N ASP A 11 20.55 8.43 -9.57
CA ASP A 11 21.43 9.01 -10.63
C ASP A 11 20.62 9.60 -11.78
N VAL A 12 19.40 9.13 -11.98
CA VAL A 12 18.43 9.59 -12.98
C VAL A 12 17.17 10.06 -12.27
N ILE A 13 16.51 11.10 -12.78
CA ILE A 13 15.24 11.58 -12.23
C ILE A 13 14.22 10.45 -12.19
N VAL A 14 13.59 10.27 -11.03
CA VAL A 14 12.54 9.28 -10.82
C VAL A 14 11.24 9.84 -11.40
N PRO A 15 10.60 9.18 -12.39
CA PRO A 15 9.41 9.74 -13.05
C PRO A 15 8.21 9.77 -12.10
N PHE A 16 7.20 10.58 -12.37
CA PHE A 16 6.01 10.68 -11.49
C PHE A 16 5.23 9.38 -11.32
N ASP A 17 5.27 8.51 -12.33
CA ASP A 17 4.59 7.20 -12.41
C ASP A 17 5.52 6.03 -12.05
N TYR A 18 6.51 6.27 -11.17
CA TYR A 18 7.47 5.26 -10.74
C TYR A 18 6.85 4.06 -10.01
N GLN A 19 5.55 4.09 -9.67
CA GLN A 19 4.88 2.98 -8.98
C GLN A 19 5.02 1.66 -9.74
N GLN A 20 4.97 1.66 -11.08
CA GLN A 20 5.26 0.44 -11.84
C GLN A 20 6.69 -0.07 -11.67
N LYS A 21 7.67 0.84 -11.47
CA LYS A 21 9.08 0.49 -11.26
C LYS A 21 9.29 -0.09 -9.86
N ILE A 22 8.62 0.45 -8.83
CA ILE A 22 8.70 -0.08 -7.47
C ILE A 22 8.08 -1.48 -7.39
N VAL A 23 6.95 -1.70 -8.08
CA VAL A 23 6.31 -3.02 -8.24
C VAL A 23 7.31 -3.99 -8.89
N GLY A 24 7.89 -3.61 -10.02
CA GLY A 24 8.88 -4.43 -10.72
C GLY A 24 10.10 -4.78 -9.85
N THR A 25 10.61 -3.84 -9.06
CA THR A 25 11.71 -4.10 -8.11
C THR A 25 11.32 -5.09 -7.02
N ILE A 26 10.13 -4.94 -6.42
CA ILE A 26 9.67 -5.86 -5.37
C ILE A 26 9.48 -7.27 -5.93
N HIS A 27 8.85 -7.41 -7.09
CA HIS A 27 8.66 -8.72 -7.73
C HIS A 27 9.97 -9.34 -8.22
N LYS A 28 10.93 -8.53 -8.67
CA LYS A 28 12.31 -8.99 -8.92
C LYS A 28 12.91 -9.61 -7.66
N TRP A 29 12.79 -8.94 -6.51
CA TRP A 29 13.37 -9.43 -5.25
C TRP A 29 12.66 -10.66 -4.68
N LEU A 30 11.35 -10.76 -4.88
CA LEU A 30 10.57 -11.94 -4.49
C LEU A 30 10.87 -13.16 -5.37
N GLY A 31 11.34 -12.96 -6.60
CA GLY A 31 11.52 -14.03 -7.58
C GLY A 31 10.20 -14.71 -7.93
N ASN A 32 10.26 -15.96 -8.40
CA ASN A 32 9.06 -16.75 -8.69
C ASN A 32 8.30 -17.05 -7.39
N ASN A 33 7.04 -16.66 -7.34
CA ASN A 33 6.18 -16.80 -6.17
C ASN A 33 4.71 -16.95 -6.59
N GLU A 34 3.86 -17.35 -5.65
CA GLU A 34 2.43 -17.61 -5.90
C GLU A 34 1.51 -16.41 -5.61
N ILE A 35 2.05 -15.26 -5.19
CA ILE A 35 1.22 -14.14 -4.70
C ILE A 35 0.79 -13.18 -5.81
N HIS A 36 1.28 -13.35 -7.03
CA HIS A 36 1.01 -12.46 -8.17
C HIS A 36 -0.48 -12.36 -8.54
N ASP A 37 -1.21 -13.47 -8.53
CA ASP A 37 -2.62 -13.54 -8.95
C ASP A 37 -3.59 -13.67 -7.76
N LYS A 38 -3.08 -13.65 -6.54
CA LYS A 38 -3.86 -13.75 -5.30
C LYS A 38 -4.17 -12.37 -4.73
N ILE A 39 -5.12 -12.31 -3.81
CA ILE A 39 -5.35 -11.09 -3.05
C ILE A 39 -4.06 -10.69 -2.31
N SER A 40 -3.69 -9.41 -2.37
CA SER A 40 -2.46 -8.95 -1.74
C SER A 40 -2.61 -8.88 -0.22
N LEU A 41 -1.96 -9.82 0.47
CA LEU A 41 -1.75 -9.81 1.94
C LEU A 41 -0.44 -9.10 2.33
N TYR A 42 -0.14 -8.02 1.59
CA TYR A 42 1.08 -7.24 1.70
C TYR A 42 0.81 -5.82 1.19
N SER A 43 1.66 -4.89 1.61
CA SER A 43 1.61 -3.48 1.21
C SER A 43 2.98 -2.83 1.24
N PHE A 44 3.16 -1.76 0.48
CA PHE A 44 4.38 -0.96 0.51
C PHE A 44 4.10 0.50 0.18
N SER A 45 4.89 1.39 0.79
CA SER A 45 4.72 2.83 0.66
C SER A 45 5.21 3.38 -0.68
N TRP A 46 4.87 4.65 -0.93
CA TRP A 46 5.64 5.48 -1.85
C TRP A 46 7.03 5.80 -1.31
N LEU A 47 7.90 6.26 -2.22
CA LEU A 47 9.21 6.80 -1.85
C LEU A 47 9.03 8.15 -1.16
N LEU A 48 9.68 8.30 0.00
CA LEU A 48 9.71 9.53 0.79
C LEU A 48 11.10 10.19 0.74
N GLY A 49 11.16 11.51 0.96
CA GLY A 49 12.40 12.29 0.98
C GLY A 49 12.83 12.88 -0.36
N GLY A 50 11.99 12.76 -1.40
CA GLY A 50 12.26 13.31 -2.73
C GLY A 50 11.77 14.74 -2.87
N ASN A 51 12.49 15.52 -3.66
CA ASN A 51 12.07 16.85 -4.10
C ASN A 51 11.45 16.76 -5.50
N MET A 52 10.29 17.38 -5.69
CA MET A 52 9.67 17.45 -7.00
C MET A 52 10.48 18.36 -7.93
N ILE A 53 10.75 17.89 -9.13
CA ILE A 53 11.23 18.69 -10.24
C ILE A 53 10.07 18.85 -11.22
N VAL A 54 9.67 20.10 -11.43
CA VAL A 54 8.56 20.49 -12.30
C VAL A 54 8.69 19.81 -13.66
N ASP A 55 7.59 19.19 -14.11
CA ASP A 55 7.44 18.46 -15.37
C ASP A 55 8.41 17.30 -15.64
N LYS A 56 9.25 16.92 -14.66
CA LYS A 56 10.25 15.85 -14.82
C LYS A 56 10.03 14.66 -13.89
N GLY A 57 9.72 14.91 -12.62
CA GLY A 57 9.56 13.85 -11.63
C GLY A 57 10.11 14.23 -10.26
N TYR A 58 10.85 13.30 -9.65
CA TYR A 58 11.41 13.45 -8.31
C TYR A 58 12.92 13.23 -8.31
N ASN A 59 13.59 14.03 -7.48
CA ASN A 59 15.00 13.85 -7.15
C ASN A 59 15.17 13.53 -5.67
N PHE A 60 15.75 12.38 -5.39
CA PHE A 60 16.08 11.87 -4.07
C PHE A 60 17.58 12.04 -3.81
N SER A 61 18.07 13.27 -3.80
CA SER A 61 19.52 13.59 -3.69
C SER A 61 20.18 13.10 -2.40
N LYS A 62 19.38 12.75 -1.36
CA LYS A 62 19.84 12.16 -0.10
C LYS A 62 19.45 10.69 0.07
N GLY A 63 18.93 10.09 -1.00
CA GLY A 63 18.24 8.80 -0.99
C GLY A 63 16.77 8.93 -0.59
N ALA A 64 16.07 7.81 -0.74
CA ALA A 64 14.66 7.66 -0.42
C ALA A 64 14.49 6.80 0.83
N THR A 65 13.30 6.89 1.42
CA THR A 65 12.82 5.93 2.42
C THR A 65 11.49 5.35 1.95
N LEU A 66 11.30 4.06 2.16
CA LEU A 66 10.04 3.36 1.93
C LEU A 66 9.89 2.22 2.94
N PHE A 67 8.66 1.75 3.17
CA PHE A 67 8.43 0.49 3.86
C PHE A 67 7.84 -0.57 2.95
N ILE A 68 8.06 -1.82 3.33
CA ILE A 68 7.44 -3.01 2.76
C ILE A 68 6.95 -3.89 3.90
N SER A 69 5.71 -4.35 3.80
CA SER A 69 5.05 -5.16 4.83
C SER A 69 4.44 -6.40 4.22
N PHE A 70 4.63 -7.55 4.87
CA PHE A 70 3.96 -8.79 4.52
C PHE A 70 3.29 -9.38 5.76
N TYR A 71 2.11 -9.96 5.54
CA TYR A 71 1.50 -10.82 6.54
C TYR A 71 2.31 -12.11 6.71
N GLU A 72 2.60 -12.79 5.61
CA GLU A 72 3.43 -14.00 5.62
C GLU A 72 4.93 -13.65 5.65
N ASN A 73 5.56 -13.88 6.79
CA ASN A 73 6.98 -13.55 7.01
C ASN A 73 7.96 -14.23 6.04
N LYS A 74 7.56 -15.35 5.40
CA LYS A 74 8.42 -16.08 4.44
C LYS A 74 8.81 -15.21 3.25
N TYR A 75 7.91 -14.39 2.72
CA TYR A 75 8.20 -13.51 1.58
C TYR A 75 9.13 -12.37 1.96
N LEU A 76 8.98 -11.85 3.18
CA LEU A 76 9.83 -10.78 3.67
C LEU A 76 11.27 -11.27 3.89
N LYS A 77 11.46 -12.53 4.32
CA LYS A 77 12.79 -13.17 4.39
C LYS A 77 13.43 -13.27 3.02
N VAL A 78 12.73 -13.84 2.02
CA VAL A 78 13.20 -13.93 0.64
C VAL A 78 13.60 -12.55 0.11
N LEU A 79 12.75 -11.55 0.34
CA LEU A 79 13.01 -10.19 -0.11
C LEU A 79 14.27 -9.59 0.55
N ILE A 80 14.48 -9.80 1.84
CA ILE A 80 15.68 -9.33 2.55
C ILE A 80 16.94 -10.04 2.01
N ASP A 81 16.90 -11.37 1.85
CA ASP A 81 18.03 -12.14 1.33
C ASP A 81 18.42 -11.68 -0.08
N THR A 82 17.43 -11.41 -0.94
CA THR A 82 17.68 -10.88 -2.27
C THR A 82 18.19 -9.43 -2.23
N ILE A 83 17.71 -8.58 -1.32
CA ILE A 83 18.23 -7.21 -1.15
C ILE A 83 19.71 -7.23 -0.73
N LEU A 84 20.11 -8.15 0.15
CA LEU A 84 21.50 -8.26 0.61
C LEU A 84 22.46 -8.68 -0.52
N SER A 85 21.98 -9.43 -1.51
CA SER A 85 22.76 -9.88 -2.66
C SER A 85 22.67 -8.97 -3.90
N ASP A 86 21.49 -8.41 -4.16
CA ASP A 86 21.21 -7.44 -5.23
C ASP A 86 20.34 -6.27 -4.71
N PRO A 87 20.97 -5.24 -4.10
CA PRO A 87 20.26 -4.11 -3.51
C PRO A 87 19.73 -3.12 -4.55
N LYS A 88 19.99 -3.33 -5.85
CA LYS A 88 19.68 -2.37 -6.91
C LYS A 88 18.18 -2.21 -7.08
N MET A 89 17.75 -0.96 -7.15
CA MET A 89 16.43 -0.53 -7.56
C MET A 89 16.51 0.19 -8.92
N PHE A 90 15.45 0.89 -9.29
CA PHE A 90 15.38 1.70 -10.51
C PHE A 90 16.01 3.08 -10.33
N CYS A 91 16.36 3.73 -11.45
CA CYS A 91 16.90 5.11 -11.47
C CYS A 91 18.11 5.31 -10.55
N GLY A 92 18.99 4.30 -10.48
CA GLY A 92 20.23 4.34 -9.68
C GLY A 92 20.04 4.24 -8.17
N LEU A 93 18.79 4.22 -7.68
CA LEU A 93 18.52 3.94 -6.28
C LEU A 93 19.04 2.54 -5.95
N SER A 94 19.71 2.40 -4.81
CA SER A 94 20.13 1.11 -4.25
C SER A 94 19.83 1.09 -2.77
N VAL A 95 19.32 -0.01 -2.25
CA VAL A 95 19.11 -0.16 -0.80
C VAL A 95 20.47 -0.11 -0.10
N LYS A 96 20.58 0.71 0.94
CA LYS A 96 21.77 0.82 1.80
C LYS A 96 21.54 0.33 3.22
N GLU A 97 20.28 0.29 3.65
CA GLU A 97 19.91 -0.06 5.01
C GLU A 97 18.52 -0.71 5.01
N VAL A 98 18.39 -1.76 5.80
CA VAL A 98 17.13 -2.45 6.09
C VAL A 98 16.93 -2.41 7.60
N THR A 99 15.79 -1.89 8.05
CA THR A 99 15.42 -1.89 9.47
C THR A 99 14.07 -2.54 9.68
N PHE A 100 13.92 -3.28 10.77
CA PHE A 100 12.64 -3.87 11.15
C PHE A 100 11.83 -2.86 11.95
N GLU A 101 10.56 -2.70 11.58
CA GLU A 101 9.60 -1.94 12.39
C GLU A 101 8.91 -2.88 13.37
N ARG A 102 8.93 -2.52 14.66
CA ARG A 102 8.18 -3.21 15.69
C ARG A 102 6.69 -3.02 15.43
N GLU A 103 5.93 -4.10 15.52
CA GLU A 103 4.48 -4.05 15.37
C GLU A 103 3.87 -3.12 16.43
N PRO A 104 3.02 -2.16 16.02
CA PRO A 104 2.35 -1.27 16.95
C PRO A 104 1.38 -2.07 17.82
N ALA A 105 1.30 -1.71 19.10
CA ALA A 105 0.29 -2.24 20.00
C ALA A 105 -1.00 -1.42 19.84
N PHE A 106 -2.07 -2.07 19.43
CA PHE A 106 -3.41 -1.49 19.41
C PHE A 106 -4.21 -1.94 20.63
N THR A 107 -5.12 -1.09 21.10
CA THR A 107 -6.09 -1.41 22.15
C THR A 107 -7.45 -1.75 21.50
N GLU A 108 -8.53 -1.89 22.27
CA GLU A 108 -9.89 -2.01 21.71
C GLU A 108 -10.41 -0.69 21.13
N GLU A 109 -9.84 0.45 21.55
CA GLU A 109 -10.27 1.78 21.11
C GLU A 109 -10.04 1.99 19.61
N PRO A 110 -10.85 2.85 18.95
CA PRO A 110 -10.65 3.20 17.55
C PRO A 110 -9.25 3.81 17.34
N ALA A 111 -8.56 3.38 16.29
CA ALA A 111 -7.23 3.86 15.96
C ALA A 111 -7.23 4.68 14.67
N PHE A 112 -6.48 5.77 14.67
CA PHE A 112 -6.30 6.64 13.51
C PHE A 112 -5.10 6.21 12.68
N PHE A 113 -5.28 6.12 11.36
CA PHE A 113 -4.24 5.70 10.42
C PHE A 113 -4.03 6.76 9.35
N ARG A 114 -2.77 7.17 9.17
CA ARG A 114 -2.37 8.01 8.05
C ARG A 114 -2.10 7.14 6.83
N LEU A 115 -2.09 7.77 5.66
CA LEU A 115 -1.82 7.06 4.41
C LEU A 115 -0.37 7.22 3.99
N ALA A 116 0.26 6.10 3.67
CA ALA A 116 1.52 6.07 2.93
C ALA A 116 1.30 6.01 1.41
N THR A 117 0.12 5.53 0.98
CA THR A 117 -0.34 5.54 -0.41
C THR A 117 -1.87 5.71 -0.47
N PRO A 118 -2.44 6.24 -1.57
CA PRO A 118 -3.89 6.44 -1.70
C PRO A 118 -4.68 5.13 -1.60
N ILE A 119 -5.80 5.13 -0.89
CA ILE A 119 -6.73 3.99 -0.81
C ILE A 119 -7.52 3.88 -2.10
N PHE A 120 -7.46 2.72 -2.74
CA PHE A 120 -8.17 2.44 -3.98
C PHE A 120 -9.33 1.47 -3.74
N ILE A 121 -10.53 1.85 -4.15
CA ILE A 121 -11.73 1.01 -4.05
C ILE A 121 -12.30 0.84 -5.44
N LYS A 122 -12.39 -0.41 -5.90
CA LYS A 122 -13.06 -0.77 -7.13
C LYS A 122 -14.05 -1.91 -6.90
N ARG A 123 -15.15 -1.89 -7.65
CA ARG A 123 -16.09 -3.01 -7.76
C ARG A 123 -16.41 -3.25 -9.22
N LEU A 124 -16.56 -4.52 -9.55
CA LEU A 124 -17.15 -4.94 -10.81
C LEU A 124 -18.68 -4.87 -10.63
N ILE A 125 -19.34 -4.04 -11.42
CA ILE A 125 -20.79 -3.89 -11.42
C ILE A 125 -21.32 -4.44 -12.74
N GLU A 126 -22.43 -5.15 -12.66
CA GLU A 126 -23.15 -5.64 -13.83
C GLU A 126 -24.47 -4.88 -13.95
N GLU A 127 -24.57 -4.03 -14.97
CA GLU A 127 -25.78 -3.29 -15.31
C GLU A 127 -26.13 -3.54 -16.77
N ASN A 128 -27.38 -3.92 -17.04
CA ASN A 128 -27.88 -4.22 -18.39
C ASN A 128 -27.01 -5.28 -19.14
N GLY A 129 -26.49 -6.27 -18.43
CA GLY A 129 -25.62 -7.33 -18.98
C GLY A 129 -24.21 -6.87 -19.36
N LYS A 130 -23.82 -5.63 -19.01
CA LYS A 130 -22.45 -5.13 -19.18
C LYS A 130 -21.74 -5.08 -17.85
N LYS A 131 -20.53 -5.66 -17.82
CA LYS A 131 -19.63 -5.65 -16.66
C LYS A 131 -18.71 -4.45 -16.75
N GLU A 132 -18.83 -3.51 -15.82
CA GLU A 132 -18.02 -2.30 -15.75
C GLU A 132 -17.32 -2.16 -14.39
N GLN A 133 -16.12 -1.59 -14.41
CA GLN A 133 -15.37 -1.28 -13.19
C GLN A 133 -15.82 0.08 -12.66
N LYS A 134 -16.49 0.10 -11.50
CA LYS A 134 -16.82 1.35 -10.79
C LYS A 134 -15.78 1.62 -9.71
N PHE A 135 -15.34 2.87 -9.63
CA PHE A 135 -14.44 3.34 -8.57
C PHE A 135 -15.23 4.12 -7.53
N TYR A 136 -14.86 3.91 -6.27
CA TYR A 136 -15.46 4.56 -5.12
C TYR A 136 -14.40 5.36 -4.37
N PHE A 137 -14.81 6.47 -3.78
CA PHE A 137 -13.97 7.49 -3.17
C PHE A 137 -14.45 7.84 -1.77
N TYR A 138 -13.64 8.55 -1.00
CA TYR A 138 -13.91 8.85 0.41
C TYR A 138 -15.25 9.57 0.66
N ASP A 139 -15.80 10.22 -0.36
CA ASP A 139 -17.05 10.98 -0.34
C ASP A 139 -18.27 10.21 -0.86
N ASP A 140 -18.10 8.96 -1.32
CA ASP A 140 -19.21 8.09 -1.69
C ASP A 140 -19.79 7.38 -0.45
N ARG A 141 -21.12 7.26 -0.40
CA ARG A 141 -21.85 6.76 0.78
C ARG A 141 -21.46 5.32 1.14
N GLU A 142 -21.16 4.52 0.14
CA GLU A 142 -20.87 3.08 0.26
C GLU A 142 -19.41 2.81 0.62
N SER A 143 -18.52 3.80 0.54
CA SER A 143 -17.07 3.56 0.59
C SER A 143 -16.58 2.94 1.89
N ASN A 144 -17.13 3.36 3.04
CA ASN A 144 -16.77 2.80 4.35
C ASN A 144 -17.15 1.31 4.44
N ASP A 145 -18.30 0.92 3.90
CA ASP A 145 -18.74 -0.48 3.89
C ASP A 145 -17.87 -1.31 2.95
N LEU A 146 -17.60 -0.80 1.74
CA LEU A 146 -16.82 -1.50 0.72
C LEU A 146 -15.36 -1.72 1.15
N ILE A 147 -14.73 -0.74 1.80
CA ILE A 147 -13.36 -0.89 2.31
C ILE A 147 -13.31 -1.85 3.50
N THR A 148 -14.31 -1.82 4.39
CA THR A 148 -14.46 -2.75 5.51
C THR A 148 -14.63 -4.18 5.01
N GLU A 149 -15.53 -4.40 4.05
CA GLU A 149 -15.76 -5.69 3.40
C GLU A 149 -14.46 -6.25 2.78
N THR A 150 -13.70 -5.40 2.09
CA THR A 150 -12.44 -5.79 1.45
C THR A 150 -11.42 -6.24 2.50
N LEU A 151 -11.32 -5.54 3.63
CA LEU A 151 -10.42 -5.91 4.71
C LEU A 151 -10.85 -7.23 5.38
N LYS A 152 -12.15 -7.42 5.64
CA LYS A 152 -12.70 -8.69 6.15
C LYS A 152 -12.39 -9.85 5.21
N HIS A 153 -12.52 -9.65 3.90
CA HIS A 153 -12.14 -10.68 2.92
C HIS A 153 -10.65 -11.02 2.99
N LYS A 154 -9.75 -10.02 3.05
CA LYS A 154 -8.31 -10.26 3.25
C LYS A 154 -8.04 -11.04 4.53
N MET A 155 -8.73 -10.74 5.63
CA MET A 155 -8.57 -11.47 6.90
C MET A 155 -8.95 -12.95 6.76
N ARG A 156 -10.06 -13.26 6.09
CA ARG A 156 -10.45 -14.64 5.80
C ARG A 156 -9.44 -15.37 4.94
N GLU A 157 -8.93 -14.74 3.89
CA GLU A 157 -7.88 -15.31 3.03
C GLU A 157 -6.56 -15.53 3.79
N ALA A 158 -6.32 -14.74 4.84
CA ALA A 158 -5.20 -14.92 5.77
C ALA A 158 -5.45 -15.99 6.85
N GLY A 159 -6.65 -16.58 6.92
CA GLY A 159 -7.04 -17.54 7.95
C GLY A 159 -7.28 -16.91 9.33
N LEU A 160 -7.50 -15.59 9.39
CA LEU A 160 -7.85 -14.89 10.62
C LEU A 160 -9.35 -15.05 10.93
N PRO A 161 -9.73 -15.06 12.22
CA PRO A 161 -11.14 -15.12 12.61
C PRO A 161 -11.88 -13.86 12.13
N ASP A 162 -13.18 -14.02 11.85
CA ASP A 162 -14.05 -12.88 11.57
C ASP A 162 -14.11 -11.93 12.79
N ASP A 163 -14.22 -10.64 12.49
CA ASP A 163 -14.37 -9.57 13.46
C ASP A 163 -15.62 -8.75 13.12
N ASP A 164 -16.68 -8.97 13.89
CA ASP A 164 -17.96 -8.29 13.70
C ASP A 164 -17.90 -6.82 14.13
N THR A 165 -16.94 -6.43 14.95
CA THR A 165 -16.75 -5.03 15.38
C THR A 165 -15.85 -4.24 14.42
N LEU A 166 -15.23 -4.90 13.44
CA LEU A 166 -14.38 -4.26 12.44
C LEU A 166 -15.18 -3.31 11.55
N LYS A 167 -14.79 -2.03 11.59
CA LYS A 167 -15.31 -0.95 10.75
C LYS A 167 -14.18 -0.02 10.37
N VAL A 168 -14.12 0.37 9.11
CA VAL A 168 -13.13 1.31 8.57
C VAL A 168 -13.86 2.52 8.02
N GLU A 169 -13.49 3.71 8.48
CA GLU A 169 -14.14 4.97 8.10
C GLU A 169 -13.12 5.98 7.60
N PHE A 170 -13.42 6.67 6.52
CA PHE A 170 -12.63 7.83 6.12
C PHE A 170 -12.78 8.97 7.13
N ASP A 171 -11.65 9.56 7.54
CA ASP A 171 -11.65 10.78 8.33
C ASP A 171 -11.96 11.99 7.45
N LEU A 172 -13.26 12.29 7.33
CA LEU A 172 -13.74 13.44 6.56
C LEU A 172 -13.39 14.79 7.20
N SER A 173 -12.93 14.81 8.46
CA SER A 173 -12.44 16.06 9.07
C SER A 173 -11.06 16.45 8.54
N TYR A 174 -10.32 15.52 7.91
CA TYR A 174 -9.01 15.80 7.34
C TYR A 174 -9.09 16.85 6.21
N MET A 175 -8.42 17.98 6.42
CA MET A 175 -8.50 19.14 5.51
C MET A 175 -7.90 18.88 4.13
N ASN A 176 -6.85 18.04 4.04
CA ASN A 176 -6.12 17.80 2.79
C ASN A 176 -6.60 16.55 2.04
N LYS A 177 -7.79 16.05 2.36
CA LYS A 177 -8.39 14.90 1.66
C LYS A 177 -8.62 15.23 0.18
N LYS A 178 -8.26 14.31 -0.71
CA LYS A 178 -8.39 14.52 -2.16
C LYS A 178 -8.43 13.22 -2.93
N LYS A 179 -9.03 13.26 -4.12
CA LYS A 179 -8.90 12.19 -5.11
C LYS A 179 -7.55 12.34 -5.82
N LYS A 180 -6.73 11.29 -5.80
CA LYS A 180 -5.38 11.26 -6.38
C LYS A 180 -5.36 10.29 -7.56
N LEU A 181 -4.85 10.76 -8.69
CA LEU A 181 -4.58 9.90 -9.84
C LEU A 181 -3.21 9.24 -9.69
N VAL A 182 -3.15 7.93 -9.95
CA VAL A 182 -1.93 7.12 -9.92
C VAL A 182 -1.92 6.29 -11.21
N THR A 183 -0.87 6.46 -12.01
CA THR A 183 -0.70 5.70 -13.26
C THR A 183 0.18 4.50 -13.00
N ILE A 184 -0.30 3.31 -13.31
CA ILE A 184 0.44 2.04 -13.15
C ILE A 184 0.24 1.25 -14.43
N HIS A 185 1.33 0.90 -15.13
CA HIS A 185 1.29 0.23 -16.44
C HIS A 185 0.41 0.97 -17.48
N GLY A 186 0.47 2.30 -17.48
CA GLY A 186 -0.37 3.15 -18.35
C GLY A 186 -1.84 3.25 -17.95
N ILE A 187 -2.29 2.46 -16.96
CA ILE A 187 -3.66 2.48 -16.46
C ILE A 187 -3.79 3.57 -15.39
N LYS A 188 -4.77 4.45 -15.58
CA LYS A 188 -5.08 5.55 -14.67
C LYS A 188 -6.00 5.06 -13.54
N ASN A 189 -5.43 4.89 -12.35
CA ASN A 189 -6.17 4.51 -11.14
C ASN A 189 -6.48 5.77 -10.33
N LYS A 190 -7.75 6.09 -10.12
CA LYS A 190 -8.17 7.19 -9.25
C LYS A 190 -8.47 6.64 -7.87
N ALA A 191 -7.87 7.21 -6.84
CA ALA A 191 -7.92 6.69 -5.47
C ALA A 191 -8.09 7.82 -4.45
N SER A 192 -8.46 7.47 -3.22
CA SER A 192 -8.67 8.40 -2.11
C SER A 192 -7.38 8.64 -1.33
N MET A 193 -6.88 9.87 -1.34
CA MET A 193 -5.87 10.31 -0.39
C MET A 193 -6.58 10.93 0.81
N CYS A 194 -7.08 10.08 1.73
CA CYS A 194 -7.79 10.48 2.94
C CYS A 194 -7.46 9.49 4.07
N PRO A 195 -6.97 9.94 5.24
CA PRO A 195 -6.78 9.09 6.42
C PRO A 195 -8.05 8.36 6.83
N VAL A 196 -7.90 7.33 7.67
CA VAL A 196 -9.02 6.52 8.16
C VAL A 196 -8.97 6.34 9.68
N ILE A 197 -10.13 6.05 10.24
CA ILE A 197 -10.31 5.56 11.61
C ILE A 197 -10.75 4.09 11.49
N ILE A 198 -10.09 3.20 12.24
CA ILE A 198 -10.40 1.77 12.26
C ILE A 198 -10.87 1.38 13.65
N HIS A 199 -12.07 0.84 13.70
CA HIS A 199 -12.67 0.14 14.83
C HIS A 199 -12.46 -1.36 14.65
N GLY A 200 -12.50 -2.12 15.73
CA GLY A 200 -12.28 -3.56 15.70
C GLY A 200 -11.24 -3.99 16.72
N ARG A 201 -10.99 -5.29 16.77
CA ARG A 201 -10.00 -5.89 17.68
C ARG A 201 -8.57 -5.41 17.36
N PRO A 202 -7.66 -5.42 18.35
CA PRO A 202 -6.25 -5.12 18.14
C PRO A 202 -5.62 -5.85 16.94
N GLU A 203 -5.94 -7.14 16.76
CA GLU A 203 -5.41 -7.97 15.69
C GLU A 203 -5.90 -7.52 14.31
N SER A 204 -7.17 -7.11 14.19
CA SER A 204 -7.76 -6.58 12.96
C SER A 204 -7.09 -5.26 12.54
N LYS A 205 -6.80 -4.39 13.52
CA LYS A 205 -6.07 -3.13 13.30
C LYS A 205 -4.62 -3.37 12.90
N LEU A 206 -3.95 -4.32 13.55
CA LEU A 206 -2.60 -4.73 13.18
C LEU A 206 -2.53 -5.35 11.78
N PHE A 207 -3.54 -6.14 11.43
CA PHE A 207 -3.66 -6.71 10.10
C PHE A 207 -3.84 -5.62 9.04
N ALA A 208 -4.75 -4.66 9.26
CA ALA A 208 -4.93 -3.50 8.39
C ALA A 208 -3.63 -2.70 8.20
N TRP A 209 -2.90 -2.46 9.29
CA TRP A 209 -1.57 -1.82 9.24
C TRP A 209 -0.57 -2.60 8.38
N THR A 210 -0.60 -3.93 8.46
CA THR A 210 0.31 -4.81 7.73
C THR A 210 -0.02 -4.89 6.24
N VAL A 211 -1.27 -5.17 5.89
CA VAL A 211 -1.66 -5.51 4.50
C VAL A 211 -2.24 -4.34 3.72
N GLY A 212 -2.47 -3.20 4.37
CA GLY A 212 -3.11 -2.04 3.78
C GLY A 212 -4.60 -2.25 3.45
N LEU A 213 -5.24 -1.17 3.03
CA LEU A 213 -6.69 -1.10 2.86
C LEU A 213 -7.11 -1.01 1.40
N GLY A 214 -8.28 -1.57 1.09
CA GLY A 214 -8.84 -1.55 -0.27
C GLY A 214 -8.10 -2.47 -1.25
N ASN A 215 -8.27 -2.17 -2.53
CA ASN A 215 -7.71 -2.92 -3.64
C ASN A 215 -6.31 -2.41 -4.03
N GLY A 216 -5.49 -3.26 -4.64
CA GLY A 216 -4.20 -2.86 -5.20
C GLY A 216 -3.09 -2.61 -4.17
N THR A 217 -3.17 -3.21 -2.98
CA THR A 217 -2.12 -3.02 -1.96
C THR A 217 -0.78 -3.60 -2.36
N GLY A 218 -0.76 -4.64 -3.19
CA GLY A 218 0.44 -5.16 -3.84
C GLY A 218 0.98 -4.32 -5.00
N ILE A 219 0.34 -3.18 -5.33
CA ILE A 219 0.78 -2.26 -6.39
C ILE A 219 0.91 -0.80 -5.91
N SER A 220 1.27 -0.61 -4.63
CA SER A 220 1.51 0.72 -4.03
C SER A 220 0.26 1.61 -3.90
N LEU A 221 -0.87 1.00 -3.52
CA LEU A 221 -2.10 1.69 -3.11
C LEU A 221 -2.53 1.19 -1.72
N GLY A 222 -3.24 2.00 -0.94
CA GLY A 222 -3.85 1.58 0.32
C GLY A 222 -2.93 1.28 1.50
N ALA A 223 -1.61 1.41 1.38
CA ALA A 223 -0.67 1.28 2.50
C ALA A 223 -0.87 2.41 3.54
N VAL A 224 -0.88 2.05 4.83
CA VAL A 224 -1.15 2.95 5.96
C VAL A 224 -0.01 2.97 6.99
N ILE A 225 0.07 4.02 7.80
CA ILE A 225 1.01 4.17 8.92
C ILE A 225 0.31 4.67 10.18
#